data_AF-A0A8B8I7C5-F1
#
_entry.id   AF-A0A8B8I7C5-F1
#
_cell.length_a   1.000
_cell.length_b   1.000
_cell.length_c   1.000
_cell.angle_alpha   90.00
_cell.angle_beta   90.00
_cell.angle_gamma   90.00
#
_symmetry.space_group_name_H-M   'P 1'
#
loop_
_entity.id
_entity.type
_entity.pdbx_description
1 polymer ?
#
loop_
_entity_poly.entity_id
_entity_poly.type
_entity_poly.pdbx_seq_one_letter_code
_entity_poly.pdbx_strand_id
1 'polypeptide(L)'
;MFLKQCELLCKSYNKQVAFRDRTCNDSKKMYLFYIFISMSALLYRRVQPEPAGPIGTFLQTNLIGFPVIHESQAWIFDPDVSSRRRKEFIELNGDKAAKLIERLGLGIDGYGEQRLKMQRQRDQGHLGGLNSLRP
;
A
#
# COMPACT_ATOMS: atom_id res chain seq x y z
N MET A 1 -12.47 -30.70 -77.72
CA MET A 1 -13.12 -29.44 -77.27
C MET A 1 -13.78 -29.59 -75.89
N PHE A 2 -14.55 -30.65 -75.64
CA PHE A 2 -15.24 -30.91 -74.36
C PHE A 2 -14.36 -30.95 -73.10
N LEU A 3 -13.17 -31.55 -73.15
CA LEU A 3 -12.30 -31.69 -71.97
C LEU A 3 -11.85 -30.34 -71.38
N LYS A 4 -11.60 -29.33 -72.23
CA LYS A 4 -11.24 -27.97 -71.78
C LYS A 4 -12.41 -27.25 -71.11
N GLN A 5 -13.64 -27.53 -71.54
CA GLN A 5 -14.85 -26.96 -70.95
C GLN A 5 -15.05 -27.47 -69.51
N CYS A 6 -14.83 -28.76 -69.27
CA CYS A 6 -14.93 -29.37 -67.95
C CYS A 6 -13.89 -28.83 -66.96
N GLU A 7 -12.65 -28.62 -67.41
CA GLU A 7 -11.57 -28.10 -66.57
C GLU A 7 -11.83 -26.66 -66.11
N LEU A 8 -12.36 -25.81 -67.00
CA LEU A 8 -12.73 -24.43 -66.67
C LEU A 8 -13.88 -24.36 -65.66
N LEU A 9 -14.88 -25.24 -65.79
CA LEU A 9 -15.99 -25.34 -64.84
C LEU A 9 -15.51 -25.81 -63.45
N CYS A 10 -14.62 -26.80 -63.41
CA CYS A 10 -14.03 -27.30 -62.17
C CYS A 10 -13.20 -26.22 -61.45
N LYS A 11 -12.44 -25.41 -62.20
CA LYS A 11 -11.66 -24.29 -61.66
C LYS A 11 -12.54 -23.14 -61.14
N SER A 12 -13.65 -22.87 -61.81
CA SER A 12 -14.66 -21.89 -61.37
C SER A 12 -15.33 -22.33 -60.06
N TYR A 13 -15.75 -23.59 -59.97
CA TYR A 13 -16.37 -24.15 -58.77
C TYR A 13 -15.42 -24.12 -57.55
N ASN A 14 -14.18 -24.57 -57.70
CA ASN A 14 -13.19 -24.53 -56.62
C ASN A 14 -12.89 -23.10 -56.13
N LYS A 15 -12.88 -22.11 -57.03
CA LYS A 15 -12.70 -20.70 -56.66
C LYS A 15 -13.87 -20.16 -55.85
N GLN A 16 -15.10 -20.58 -56.17
CA GLN A 16 -16.30 -20.20 -55.41
C GLN A 16 -16.34 -20.85 -54.03
N VAL A 17 -15.96 -22.12 -53.91
CA VAL A 17 -15.86 -22.83 -52.62
C VAL A 17 -14.80 -22.17 -51.73
N ALA A 18 -13.60 -21.92 -52.24
CA ALA A 18 -12.53 -21.26 -51.48
C ALA A 18 -12.84 -19.79 -51.09
N PHE A 19 -13.73 -19.11 -51.81
CA PHE A 19 -14.22 -17.79 -51.42
C PHE A 19 -15.24 -17.89 -50.27
N ARG A 20 -16.17 -18.85 -50.34
CA ARG A 20 -17.16 -19.13 -49.29
C ARG A 20 -16.51 -19.58 -47.98
N ASP A 21 -15.45 -20.39 -48.05
CA ASP A 21 -14.72 -20.82 -46.85
C ASP A 21 -13.97 -19.67 -46.18
N ARG A 22 -13.42 -18.73 -46.96
CA ARG A 22 -12.79 -17.51 -46.43
C ARG A 22 -13.80 -16.59 -45.75
N THR A 23 -14.96 -16.34 -46.37
CA THR A 23 -15.98 -15.48 -45.77
C THR A 23 -16.59 -16.10 -44.50
N CYS A 24 -16.73 -17.42 -44.43
CA CYS A 24 -17.14 -18.13 -43.21
C CYS A 24 -16.09 -18.03 -42.10
N ASN A 25 -14.79 -18.18 -42.42
CA ASN A 25 -13.72 -18.06 -41.45
C ASN A 25 -13.56 -16.63 -40.92
N ASP A 26 -13.73 -15.62 -41.78
CA ASP A 26 -13.67 -14.21 -41.37
C ASP A 26 -14.86 -13.81 -40.49
N SER A 27 -16.06 -14.37 -40.76
CA SER A 27 -17.22 -14.22 -39.88
C SER A 27 -16.99 -14.84 -38.49
N LYS A 28 -16.38 -16.03 -38.42
CA LYS A 28 -16.03 -16.69 -37.15
C LYS A 28 -14.99 -15.88 -36.35
N LYS A 29 -13.99 -15.31 -37.01
CA LYS A 29 -12.98 -14.45 -36.36
C LYS A 29 -13.60 -13.19 -35.75
N MET A 30 -14.54 -12.55 -36.45
CA MET A 30 -15.27 -11.39 -35.92
C MET A 30 -16.10 -11.75 -34.68
N TYR A 31 -16.76 -12.90 -34.69
CA TYR A 31 -17.54 -13.36 -33.54
C TYR A 31 -16.65 -13.71 -32.33
N LEU A 32 -15.52 -14.38 -32.55
CA LEU A 32 -14.54 -14.68 -31.50
C LEU A 32 -13.92 -13.41 -30.90
N PHE A 33 -13.64 -12.40 -31.72
CA PHE A 33 -13.13 -11.12 -31.26
C PHE A 33 -14.15 -10.36 -30.40
N TYR A 34 -15.43 -10.40 -30.78
CA TYR A 34 -16.52 -9.81 -29.99
C TYR A 34 -16.69 -10.52 -28.63
N ILE A 35 -16.63 -11.86 -28.60
CA ILE A 35 -16.64 -12.64 -27.35
C ILE A 35 -15.44 -12.27 -26.48
N PHE A 36 -14.25 -12.16 -27.07
CA PHE A 36 -13.03 -11.80 -26.34
C PHE A 36 -13.15 -10.41 -25.71
N ILE A 37 -13.57 -9.40 -26.48
CA ILE A 37 -13.80 -8.04 -25.97
C ILE A 37 -14.88 -8.02 -24.87
N SER A 38 -15.98 -8.74 -25.07
CA SER A 38 -17.06 -8.85 -24.08
C SER A 38 -16.56 -9.46 -22.77
N MET A 39 -15.79 -10.54 -22.84
CA MET A 39 -15.19 -11.19 -21.67
C MET A 39 -14.16 -10.29 -20.99
N SER A 40 -13.30 -9.60 -21.74
CA SER A 40 -12.35 -8.63 -21.20
C SER A 40 -13.05 -7.47 -20.48
N ALA A 41 -14.17 -6.97 -21.02
CA ALA A 41 -14.97 -5.91 -20.39
C ALA A 41 -15.61 -6.37 -19.07
N LEU A 42 -16.11 -7.62 -19.01
CA LEU A 42 -16.65 -8.20 -17.76
C LEU A 42 -15.57 -8.37 -16.68
N LEU A 43 -14.34 -8.73 -17.07
CA LEU A 43 -13.20 -8.83 -16.16
C LEU A 43 -12.75 -7.44 -15.67
N TYR A 44 -12.73 -6.43 -16.54
CA TYR A 44 -12.38 -5.05 -16.15
C TYR A 44 -13.33 -4.49 -15.08
N ARG A 45 -14.62 -4.84 -15.13
CA ARG A 45 -15.61 -4.44 -14.12
C ARG A 45 -15.33 -5.04 -12.73
N ARG A 46 -14.69 -6.21 -12.65
CA ARG A 46 -14.29 -6.83 -11.36
C ARG A 46 -13.10 -6.13 -10.71
N VAL A 47 -12.28 -5.40 -11.48
CA VAL A 47 -11.05 -4.76 -10.99
C VAL A 47 -11.31 -3.41 -10.34
N GLN A 48 -12.45 -2.77 -10.60
CA GLN A 48 -12.85 -1.58 -9.87
C GLN A 48 -13.54 -2.00 -8.57
N PRO A 49 -12.92 -1.81 -7.38
CA PRO A 49 -13.61 -1.99 -6.13
C PRO A 49 -14.63 -0.87 -5.99
N GLU A 50 -15.85 -1.09 -6.45
CA GLU A 50 -16.96 -0.21 -6.09
C GLU A 50 -17.07 -0.19 -4.56
N PRO A 51 -17.12 1.00 -3.93
CA PRO A 51 -17.34 1.08 -2.50
C PRO A 51 -18.67 0.38 -2.22
N ALA A 52 -18.62 -0.70 -1.45
CA ALA A 52 -19.81 -1.43 -1.08
C ALA A 52 -20.79 -0.42 -0.49
N GLY A 53 -22.02 -0.34 -1.01
CA GLY A 53 -23.04 0.55 -0.44
C GLY A 53 -23.19 0.31 1.07
N PRO A 54 -23.91 1.17 1.81
CA PRO A 54 -23.93 1.13 3.28
C PRO A 54 -24.22 -0.26 3.87
N ILE A 55 -25.09 -1.05 3.22
CA ILE A 55 -25.40 -2.45 3.59
C ILE A 55 -24.22 -3.39 3.31
N GLY A 56 -23.57 -3.26 2.16
CA GLY A 56 -22.43 -4.09 1.79
C GLY A 56 -21.19 -3.78 2.64
N THR A 57 -20.98 -2.51 2.97
CA THR A 57 -19.92 -2.10 3.91
C THR A 57 -20.20 -2.66 5.31
N PHE A 58 -21.44 -2.58 5.81
CA PHE A 58 -21.81 -3.17 7.10
C PHE A 58 -21.57 -4.68 7.16
N LEU A 59 -21.92 -5.42 6.11
CA LEU A 59 -21.67 -6.86 6.06
C LEU A 59 -20.18 -7.19 5.98
N GLN A 60 -19.40 -6.47 5.18
CA GLN A 60 -17.95 -6.67 5.09
C GLN A 60 -17.25 -6.39 6.41
N THR A 61 -17.60 -5.29 7.09
CA THR A 61 -16.93 -4.92 8.36
C THR A 61 -17.25 -5.87 9.50
N ASN A 62 -18.44 -6.46 9.53
CA ASN A 62 -18.83 -7.42 10.58
C ASN A 62 -18.36 -8.86 10.29
N LEU A 63 -18.33 -9.28 9.03
CA LEU A 63 -17.98 -10.67 8.67
C LEU A 63 -16.48 -10.86 8.41
N ILE A 64 -15.85 -9.90 7.73
CA ILE A 64 -14.45 -9.98 7.26
C ILE A 64 -13.54 -9.06 8.10
N GLY A 65 -14.12 -8.08 8.79
CA GLY A 65 -13.37 -7.01 9.47
C GLY A 65 -13.11 -5.84 8.52
N PHE A 66 -12.85 -4.66 9.09
CA PHE A 66 -12.43 -3.52 8.29
C PHE A 66 -11.08 -3.85 7.64
N PRO A 67 -10.89 -3.60 6.33
CA PRO A 67 -9.59 -3.75 5.70
C PRO A 67 -8.66 -2.65 6.24
N VAL A 68 -8.06 -2.90 7.41
CA VAL A 68 -7.04 -2.04 7.99
C VAL A 68 -5.80 -2.20 7.11
N ILE A 69 -5.59 -1.21 6.24
CA ILE A 69 -4.33 -1.05 5.52
C ILE A 69 -3.29 -0.77 6.60
N HIS A 70 -2.41 -1.74 6.86
CA HIS A 70 -1.35 -1.56 7.83
C HIS A 70 -0.32 -0.63 7.19
N GLU A 71 -0.30 0.64 7.60
CA GLU A 71 0.75 1.56 7.19
C GLU A 71 2.07 1.15 7.84
N SER A 72 3.14 1.16 7.06
CA SER A 72 4.49 0.90 7.58
C SER A 72 4.91 2.06 8.48
N GLN A 73 4.80 1.87 9.79
CA GLN A 73 5.21 2.85 10.79
C GLN A 73 6.66 2.57 11.21
N ALA A 74 7.57 3.51 10.91
CA ALA A 74 8.94 3.47 11.42
C ALA A 74 9.03 4.24 12.74
N TRP A 75 9.59 3.60 13.77
CA TRP A 75 9.87 4.21 15.07
C TRP A 75 11.37 4.26 15.29
N ILE A 76 11.87 5.40 15.80
CA ILE A 76 13.26 5.54 16.24
C ILE A 76 13.35 4.89 17.63
N PHE A 77 13.63 3.59 17.66
CA PHE A 77 13.77 2.84 18.90
C PHE A 77 15.22 2.89 19.38
N ASP A 78 15.42 3.47 20.57
CA ASP A 78 16.70 3.52 21.25
C ASP A 78 16.67 2.58 22.46
N PRO A 79 17.40 1.44 22.43
CA PRO A 79 17.34 0.43 23.48
C PRO A 79 17.88 0.94 24.82
N ASP A 80 18.77 1.93 24.80
CA ASP A 80 19.49 2.42 25.98
C ASP A 80 18.73 3.51 26.74
N VAL A 81 17.61 4.00 26.20
CA VAL A 81 16.74 5.01 26.85
C VAL A 81 16.27 4.53 28.22
N SER A 82 15.91 3.25 28.32
CA SER A 82 15.42 2.62 29.55
C SER A 82 16.46 2.67 30.68
N SER A 83 17.72 2.33 30.36
CA SER A 83 18.86 2.38 31.27
C SER A 83 19.17 3.80 31.73
N ARG A 84 19.15 4.78 30.82
CA ARG A 84 19.43 6.19 31.16
C ARG A 84 18.38 6.80 32.08
N ARG A 85 17.11 6.46 31.86
CA ARG A 85 15.96 6.94 32.65
C ARG A 85 15.78 6.27 34.01
N ARG A 86 16.44 5.14 34.25
CA ARG A 86 16.36 4.40 35.51
C ARG A 86 16.57 5.31 36.72
N LYS A 87 17.56 6.22 36.64
CA LYS A 87 17.89 7.14 37.73
C LYS A 87 16.73 8.11 38.02
N GLU A 88 16.24 8.82 37.01
CA GLU A 88 15.13 9.79 37.15
C GLU A 88 13.85 9.11 37.67
N PHE A 89 13.58 7.90 37.21
CA PHE A 89 12.37 7.20 37.60
C PHE A 89 12.43 6.64 39.02
N ILE A 90 13.60 6.16 39.48
CA ILE A 90 13.80 5.73 40.88
C ILE A 90 13.63 6.92 41.82
N GLU A 91 14.10 8.11 41.42
CA GLU A 91 13.91 9.34 42.21
C GLU A 91 12.43 9.70 42.37
N LEU A 92 11.62 9.51 41.32
CA LEU A 92 10.19 9.84 41.34
C LEU A 92 9.28 8.76 41.95
N ASN A 93 9.57 7.48 41.70
CA ASN A 93 8.66 6.36 42.00
C ASN A 93 9.21 5.36 43.02
N GLY A 94 10.48 5.52 43.43
CA GLY A 94 11.16 4.58 44.31
C GLY A 94 11.85 3.41 43.57
N ASP A 95 12.63 2.67 44.34
CA ASP A 95 13.49 1.56 43.90
C ASP A 95 12.74 0.36 43.31
N LYS A 96 11.53 0.07 43.83
CA LYS A 96 10.74 -1.10 43.40
C LYS A 96 10.14 -0.98 42.01
N ALA A 97 10.19 0.21 41.42
CA ALA A 97 9.49 0.51 40.18
C ALA A 97 10.38 0.32 38.93
N ALA A 98 11.63 -0.14 39.08
CA ALA A 98 12.55 -0.44 37.97
C ALA A 98 11.95 -1.34 36.87
N LYS A 99 11.18 -2.37 37.28
CA LYS A 99 10.51 -3.31 36.36
C LYS A 99 9.30 -2.70 35.65
N LEU A 100 8.80 -1.55 36.12
CA LEU A 100 7.71 -0.80 35.51
C LEU A 100 8.22 0.02 34.31
N ILE A 101 9.44 0.55 34.39
CA ILE A 101 10.12 1.31 33.31
C ILE A 101 10.28 0.45 32.07
N GLU A 102 10.76 -0.79 32.26
CA GLU A 102 11.00 -1.75 31.18
C GLU A 102 9.70 -2.16 30.47
N ARG A 103 8.56 -2.11 31.17
CA ARG A 103 7.24 -2.54 30.65
C ARG A 103 6.43 -1.42 30.01
N LEU A 104 6.58 -0.18 30.50
CA LEU A 104 5.77 0.95 30.03
C LEU A 104 6.36 1.69 28.85
N GLY A 105 7.63 1.47 28.50
CA GLY A 105 8.28 2.12 27.36
C GLY A 105 8.26 3.64 27.51
N LEU A 106 9.23 4.20 28.24
CA LEU A 106 9.24 5.63 28.54
C LEU A 106 9.57 6.48 27.29
N GLY A 107 8.60 7.26 26.81
CA GLY A 107 8.80 8.28 25.76
C GLY A 107 9.80 9.40 26.14
N ILE A 108 10.30 10.16 25.16
CA ILE A 108 11.48 11.06 25.18
C ILE A 108 12.79 10.32 25.54
N ASP A 109 13.91 10.79 25.02
CA ASP A 109 15.23 10.14 24.95
C ASP A 109 16.07 10.02 26.24
N GLY A 110 15.62 10.47 27.42
CA GLY A 110 16.35 10.26 28.70
C GLY A 110 17.69 11.01 28.85
N TYR A 111 17.99 12.01 28.01
CA TYR A 111 19.23 12.80 28.08
C TYR A 111 19.13 14.05 28.98
N GLY A 112 18.36 14.00 30.07
CA GLY A 112 18.09 15.14 30.96
C GLY A 112 19.34 15.77 31.56
N GLU A 113 20.24 14.97 32.14
CA GLU A 113 21.48 15.49 32.76
C GLU A 113 22.42 16.17 31.76
N GLN A 114 22.52 15.65 30.54
CA GLN A 114 23.36 16.23 29.50
C GLN A 114 22.82 17.60 29.07
N ARG A 115 21.49 17.70 28.90
CA ARG A 115 20.83 18.99 28.65
C ARG A 115 21.04 19.96 29.78
N LEU A 116 20.92 19.52 31.03
CA LEU A 116 21.16 20.36 32.20
C LEU A 116 22.61 20.84 32.27
N LYS A 117 23.59 19.98 31.94
CA LYS A 117 25.01 20.38 31.84
C LYS A 117 25.23 21.43 30.74
N MET A 118 24.65 21.21 29.55
CA MET A 118 24.72 22.17 28.45
C MET A 118 24.06 23.51 28.81
N GLN A 119 22.91 23.48 29.48
CA GLN A 119 22.24 24.68 30.00
C GLN A 119 23.12 25.40 31.03
N ARG A 120 23.72 24.67 31.99
CA ARG A 120 24.63 25.26 32.98
C ARG A 120 25.87 25.90 32.35
N GLN A 121 26.45 25.27 31.32
CA GLN A 121 27.58 25.84 30.58
C GLN A 121 27.17 27.11 29.82
N ARG A 122 26.02 27.08 29.14
CA ARG A 122 25.45 28.25 28.47
C ARG A 122 25.16 29.38 29.45
N ASP A 123 24.63 29.04 30.62
CA ASP A 123 24.20 29.99 31.64
C ASP A 123 25.36 30.44 32.55
N GLN A 124 26.56 29.86 32.38
CA GLN A 124 27.76 30.26 33.11
C GLN A 124 28.09 31.72 32.78
N GLY A 125 28.09 32.59 33.79
CA GLY A 125 28.30 34.04 33.62
C GLY A 125 27.06 34.83 33.16
N HIS A 126 25.93 34.15 32.91
CA HIS A 126 24.66 34.78 32.57
C HIS A 126 23.72 34.74 33.78
N LEU A 127 23.39 35.89 34.36
CA LEU A 127 22.51 36.02 35.53
C LEU A 127 21.05 35.69 35.18
N GLY A 128 20.74 34.43 34.89
CA GLY A 128 19.36 33.95 34.66
C GLY A 128 18.59 34.69 33.56
N GLY A 129 19.27 35.24 32.55
CA GLY A 129 18.66 36.00 31.46
C GLY A 129 18.68 37.53 31.59
N LEU A 130 19.20 38.11 32.68
CA LEU A 130 19.32 39.58 32.87
C LEU A 130 20.39 40.25 31.98
N ASN A 131 21.23 39.47 31.30
CA ASN A 131 22.23 39.99 30.36
C ASN A 131 21.68 40.23 28.94
N SER A 132 20.43 39.88 28.63
CA SER A 132 19.81 40.14 27.31
C SER A 132 19.58 41.63 27.02
N LEU A 133 19.69 42.49 28.05
CA LEU A 133 19.49 43.94 27.99
C LEU A 133 20.80 44.74 28.14
N ARG A 134 21.96 44.09 28.17
CA ARG A 134 23.24 44.81 28.11
C ARG A 134 23.54 45.14 26.64
N PRO A 135 23.80 46.43 26.31
CA PRO A 135 24.10 46.87 24.95
C PRO A 135 25.38 46.24 24.39
#